data_AF-A0A2U8TS65-F1
#
_entry.id   AF-A0A2U8TS65-F1
#
_cell.length_a   1.000
_cell.length_b   1.000
_cell.length_c   1.000
_cell.angle_alpha   90.00
_cell.angle_beta   90.00
_cell.angle_gamma   90.00
#
_symmetry.space_group_name_H-M   'P 1'
#
loop_
_entity.id
_entity.type
_entity.pdbx_description
1 polymer ?
#
loop_
_entity_poly.entity_id
_entity_poly.type
_entity_poly.pdbx_seq_one_letter_code
_entity_poly.pdbx_strand_id
1 'polypeptide(L)'
;MSFANVHQAAMKQQSRKGRCLHFSDGLQCNEIISAHSIQKRGQLGLIAESGHVYRLNADLSTLKETEGKPLPKKIGVNRASTFPGMCKQHDNKLFSPIDDHPLAIDHHQVALYAYRSICREYFVKENASISLTEMLGHPGLTSEQSQWLTGAAYGQSLGFERLKRHKLIYDGCLAANDFTGLKFIVFGSTSRCSLQASGLIFPDFDFQGRQLQDLGPETRDLDLLVFFTAPTEYGWAFILAWHESSDLSCQRFINSLAKSGRDGGKIEDMLLRFSLACCENHAIRISWWDSLLTVAKNQAIDFMAVMADPTLGVRADYLATGCEGLADWSFDNVRDVR
;
A
#
# COMPACT_ATOMS: atom_id res chain seq x y z
N MET A 1 29.48 -13.83 -2.30
CA MET A 1 28.13 -13.73 -1.70
C MET A 1 27.11 -14.18 -2.75
N SER A 2 26.04 -14.88 -2.36
CA SER A 2 24.99 -15.22 -3.33
C SER A 2 24.33 -13.96 -3.88
N PHE A 3 23.82 -14.03 -5.11
CA PHE A 3 23.10 -12.95 -5.79
C PHE A 3 21.99 -12.32 -4.91
N ALA A 4 21.19 -13.17 -4.24
CA ALA A 4 20.14 -12.74 -3.33
C ALA A 4 20.66 -11.91 -2.13
N ASN A 5 21.84 -12.25 -1.59
CA ASN A 5 22.44 -11.48 -0.50
C ASN A 5 22.90 -10.09 -0.96
N VAL A 6 23.44 -10.00 -2.19
CA VAL A 6 23.88 -8.71 -2.77
C VAL A 6 22.68 -7.81 -3.04
N HIS A 7 21.62 -8.37 -3.65
CA HIS A 7 20.36 -7.64 -3.88
C HIS A 7 19.76 -7.10 -2.57
N GLN A 8 19.65 -7.95 -1.54
CA GLN A 8 19.07 -7.53 -0.26
C GLN A 8 19.94 -6.48 0.45
N ALA A 9 21.27 -6.56 0.33
CA ALA A 9 22.17 -5.55 0.87
C ALA A 9 22.00 -4.20 0.16
N ALA A 10 21.89 -4.20 -1.18
CA ALA A 10 21.63 -2.99 -1.97
C ALA A 10 20.28 -2.37 -1.60
N MET A 11 19.20 -3.16 -1.53
CA MET A 11 17.87 -2.73 -1.04
C MET A 11 17.95 -2.08 0.35
N LYS A 12 18.68 -2.71 1.27
CA LYS A 12 18.85 -2.20 2.65
C LYS A 12 19.68 -0.92 2.68
N GLN A 13 20.62 -0.75 1.77
CA GLN A 13 21.41 0.47 1.65
C GLN A 13 20.55 1.62 1.12
N GLN A 14 19.80 1.41 0.03
CA GLN A 14 18.95 2.46 -0.55
C GLN A 14 17.81 2.87 0.39
N SER A 15 17.18 1.92 1.09
CA SER A 15 16.11 2.23 2.07
C SER A 15 16.57 3.07 3.28
N ARG A 16 17.87 3.19 3.51
CA ARG A 16 18.45 4.07 4.55
C ARG A 16 18.81 5.46 4.05
N LYS A 17 18.86 5.69 2.73
CA LYS A 17 19.15 7.00 2.14
C LYS A 17 17.92 7.89 2.26
N GLY A 18 17.88 8.69 3.31
CA GLY A 18 16.76 9.59 3.58
C GLY A 18 16.67 10.75 2.60
N ARG A 19 15.44 11.16 2.27
CA ARG A 19 15.11 12.39 1.52
C ARG A 19 13.72 12.87 1.92
N CYS A 20 13.38 14.13 1.68
CA CYS A 20 12.03 14.62 1.93
C CYS A 20 11.23 14.61 0.62
N LEU A 21 10.04 14.01 0.65
CA LEU A 21 9.17 13.88 -0.53
C LEU A 21 8.04 14.92 -0.56
N HIS A 22 8.06 15.88 0.36
CA HIS A 22 7.12 17.00 0.41
C HIS A 22 7.16 17.80 -0.90
N PHE A 23 6.02 18.33 -1.35
CA PHE A 23 5.90 19.11 -2.60
C PHE A 23 6.73 20.39 -2.63
N SER A 24 7.20 20.86 -1.47
CA SER A 24 8.14 21.97 -1.29
C SER A 24 9.50 21.53 -0.76
N ASP A 25 9.97 20.32 -1.12
CA ASP A 25 11.31 19.85 -0.74
C ASP A 25 12.40 20.89 -1.08
N GLY A 26 13.44 20.92 -0.25
CA GLY A 26 14.52 21.92 -0.28
C GLY A 26 14.17 23.25 0.40
N LEU A 27 12.89 23.61 0.53
CA LEU A 27 12.46 24.83 1.22
C LEU A 27 12.14 24.51 2.68
N GLN A 28 12.85 25.13 3.63
CA GLN A 28 12.63 24.91 5.07
C GLN A 28 12.72 23.43 5.50
N CYS A 29 13.46 22.60 4.75
CA CYS A 29 13.76 21.24 5.18
C CYS A 29 14.77 21.24 6.33
N ASN A 30 14.54 20.37 7.31
CA ASN A 30 15.45 20.12 8.42
C ASN A 30 15.89 18.65 8.45
N GLU A 31 16.00 18.01 9.62
CA GLU A 31 16.42 16.63 9.74
C GLU A 31 15.43 15.64 9.09
N ILE A 32 15.95 14.68 8.32
CA ILE A 32 15.17 13.53 7.85
C ILE A 32 14.85 12.61 9.03
N ILE A 33 13.59 12.20 9.12
CA ILE A 33 13.09 11.33 10.18
C ILE A 33 12.55 10.01 9.63
N SER A 34 12.44 9.02 10.50
CA SER A 34 11.68 7.79 10.24
C SER A 34 10.18 8.08 10.33
N ALA A 35 9.61 8.70 9.29
CA ALA A 35 8.21 9.09 9.24
C ALA A 35 7.28 7.88 9.12
N HIS A 36 6.12 7.94 9.78
CA HIS A 36 5.13 6.86 9.75
C HIS A 36 4.19 7.00 8.55
N SER A 37 4.09 5.95 7.72
CA SER A 37 3.06 5.88 6.66
C SER A 37 1.70 5.43 7.19
N ILE A 38 1.69 4.66 8.28
CA ILE A 38 0.50 4.30 9.06
C ILE A 38 0.74 4.88 10.45
N GLN A 39 -0.05 5.87 10.86
CA GLN A 39 0.26 6.71 12.00
C GLN A 39 0.28 5.93 13.31
N LYS A 40 1.31 6.17 14.13
CA LYS A 40 1.58 5.40 15.35
C LYS A 40 0.48 5.53 16.40
N ARG A 41 0.04 6.76 16.69
CA ARG A 41 -0.95 7.04 17.74
C ARG A 41 -2.40 6.93 17.27
N GLY A 42 -2.63 7.08 15.96
CA GLY A 42 -3.93 6.90 15.33
C GLY A 42 -4.11 5.46 14.88
N GLN A 43 -3.91 5.22 13.58
CA GLN A 43 -4.11 3.93 12.91
C GLN A 43 -3.50 2.73 13.66
N LEU A 44 -2.19 2.72 13.92
CA LEU A 44 -1.54 1.61 14.62
C LEU A 44 -2.05 1.47 16.07
N GLY A 45 -2.37 2.58 16.72
CA GLY A 45 -2.90 2.61 18.09
C GLY A 45 -4.21 1.82 18.23
N LEU A 46 -5.04 1.78 17.19
CA LEU A 46 -6.30 1.03 17.19
C LEU A 46 -6.13 -0.49 17.24
N ILE A 47 -5.00 -1.01 16.74
CA ILE A 47 -4.78 -2.46 16.58
C ILE A 47 -3.59 -2.98 17.41
N ALA A 48 -2.83 -2.09 18.04
CA ALA A 48 -1.63 -2.46 18.77
C ALA A 48 -1.95 -3.20 20.08
N GLU A 49 -1.27 -4.32 20.30
CA GLU A 49 -1.39 -5.12 21.52
C GLU A 49 -0.02 -5.18 22.19
N SER A 50 0.05 -4.68 23.43
CA SER A 50 1.32 -4.49 24.16
C SER A 50 2.38 -3.73 23.34
N GLY A 51 1.96 -2.71 22.58
CA GLY A 51 2.85 -1.90 21.74
C GLY A 51 3.37 -2.59 20.47
N HIS A 52 2.76 -3.71 20.06
CA HIS A 52 3.16 -4.50 18.90
C HIS A 52 1.97 -4.79 17.97
N VAL A 53 2.30 -5.04 16.71
CA VAL A 53 1.39 -5.51 15.65
C VAL A 53 2.09 -6.61 14.87
N TYR A 54 1.37 -7.34 14.03
CA TYR A 54 1.98 -8.15 12.98
C TYR A 54 2.13 -7.37 11.69
N ARG A 55 3.23 -7.63 10.97
CA ARG A 55 3.44 -7.19 9.58
C ARG A 55 4.05 -8.30 8.78
N LEU A 56 3.68 -8.39 7.49
CA LEU A 56 4.36 -9.28 6.56
C LEU A 56 5.86 -8.98 6.55
N ASN A 57 6.66 -10.02 6.68
CA ASN A 57 8.11 -9.93 6.61
C ASN A 57 8.62 -10.95 5.58
N ALA A 58 9.43 -10.45 4.64
CA ALA A 58 10.08 -11.21 3.57
C ALA A 58 11.62 -11.10 3.68
N ASP A 59 12.17 -10.96 4.88
CA ASP A 59 13.62 -11.00 5.08
C ASP A 59 14.19 -12.39 4.71
N LEU A 60 15.45 -12.44 4.27
CA LEU A 60 16.10 -13.69 3.83
C LEU A 60 16.05 -14.81 4.88
N SER A 61 16.06 -14.49 6.18
CA SER A 61 15.89 -15.51 7.22
C SER A 61 14.50 -16.14 7.14
N THR A 62 13.45 -15.33 7.06
CA THR A 62 12.06 -15.77 6.93
C THR A 62 11.92 -16.60 5.67
N LEU A 63 12.31 -16.06 4.52
CA LEU A 63 12.15 -16.74 3.24
C LEU A 63 12.93 -18.07 3.19
N LYS A 64 14.08 -18.18 3.86
CA LYS A 64 14.80 -19.45 3.96
C LYS A 64 14.09 -20.47 4.85
N GLU A 65 13.55 -20.02 5.98
CA GLU A 65 12.81 -20.87 6.93
C GLU A 65 11.50 -21.40 6.35
N THR A 66 10.93 -20.70 5.37
CA THR A 66 9.57 -20.92 4.87
C THR A 66 9.52 -21.31 3.40
N GLU A 67 10.66 -21.72 2.84
CA GLU A 67 10.78 -22.12 1.42
C GLU A 67 10.25 -21.04 0.45
N GLY A 68 10.51 -19.78 0.78
CA GLY A 68 10.18 -18.61 -0.04
C GLY A 68 8.87 -17.91 0.32
N LYS A 69 8.12 -18.38 1.32
CA LYS A 69 6.84 -17.75 1.72
C LYS A 69 7.04 -16.64 2.76
N PRO A 70 6.55 -15.41 2.53
CA PRO A 70 6.61 -14.38 3.55
C PRO A 70 5.69 -14.74 4.74
N LEU A 71 6.06 -14.31 5.96
CA LEU A 71 5.26 -14.57 7.16
C LEU A 71 5.02 -13.29 7.97
N PRO A 72 3.83 -13.14 8.60
CA PRO A 72 3.63 -12.10 9.57
C PRO A 72 4.57 -12.26 10.77
N LYS A 73 5.32 -11.20 11.08
CA LYS A 73 6.20 -11.12 12.26
C LYS A 73 5.77 -10.02 13.20
N LYS A 74 5.97 -10.26 14.50
CA LYS A 74 5.69 -9.29 15.56
C LYS A 74 6.66 -8.13 15.45
N ILE A 75 6.14 -6.92 15.28
CA ILE A 75 6.93 -5.70 15.17
C ILE A 75 6.38 -4.62 16.10
N GLY A 76 7.27 -3.89 16.77
CA GLY A 76 6.90 -2.77 17.62
C GLY A 76 6.35 -1.60 16.78
N VAL A 77 5.31 -0.93 17.28
CA VAL A 77 4.62 0.15 16.55
C VAL A 77 5.54 1.29 16.12
N ASN A 78 6.65 1.52 16.83
CA ASN A 78 7.67 2.53 16.50
C ASN A 78 8.41 2.28 15.18
N ARG A 79 8.38 1.05 14.65
CA ARG A 79 9.08 0.66 13.42
C ARG A 79 8.14 0.07 12.38
N ALA A 80 6.88 -0.13 12.73
CA ALA A 80 5.96 -0.91 11.91
C ALA A 80 5.78 -0.30 10.52
N SER A 81 5.67 1.02 10.38
CA SER A 81 5.30 1.68 9.11
C SER A 81 6.27 2.80 8.72
N THR A 82 7.48 2.80 9.27
CA THR A 82 8.42 3.93 9.15
C THR A 82 9.29 3.88 7.90
N PHE A 83 9.52 5.03 7.28
CA PHE A 83 10.45 5.21 6.15
C PHE A 83 11.10 6.61 6.21
N PRO A 84 12.36 6.78 5.77
CA PRO A 84 13.04 8.06 5.83
C PRO A 84 12.70 8.95 4.62
N GLY A 85 11.41 9.17 4.39
CA GLY A 85 10.89 9.91 3.23
C GLY A 85 10.39 11.33 3.51
N MET A 86 10.52 11.82 4.74
CA MET A 86 10.11 13.18 5.13
C MET A 86 11.12 13.80 6.10
N CYS A 87 11.29 15.13 6.01
CA CYS A 87 11.93 15.88 7.08
C CYS A 87 10.92 16.16 8.19
N LYS A 88 11.40 16.35 9.42
CA LYS A 88 10.55 16.55 10.59
C LYS A 88 9.63 17.76 10.47
N GLN A 89 10.13 18.86 9.93
CA GLN A 89 9.37 20.10 9.79
C GLN A 89 8.18 19.91 8.84
N HIS A 90 8.41 19.33 7.66
CA HIS A 90 7.34 19.08 6.70
C HIS A 90 6.37 18.01 7.19
N ASP A 91 6.85 16.91 7.77
CA ASP A 91 5.99 15.84 8.29
C ASP A 91 5.02 16.38 9.36
N ASN A 92 5.55 17.03 10.39
CA ASN A 92 4.74 17.55 11.50
C ASN A 92 3.76 18.64 11.04
N LYS A 93 4.16 19.50 10.11
CA LYS A 93 3.32 20.62 9.65
C LYS A 93 2.22 20.13 8.71
N LEU A 94 2.56 19.30 7.72
CA LEU A 94 1.63 18.90 6.68
C LEU A 94 0.57 17.94 7.23
N PHE A 95 0.97 16.99 8.08
CA PHE A 95 0.08 15.91 8.48
C PHE A 95 -0.61 16.08 9.84
N SER A 96 -0.40 17.20 10.55
CA SER A 96 -1.14 17.48 11.79
C SER A 96 -2.67 17.33 11.67
N PRO A 97 -3.34 17.65 10.53
CA PRO A 97 -4.78 17.46 10.41
C PRO A 97 -5.22 15.99 10.48
N ILE A 98 -4.35 15.05 10.09
CA ILE A 98 -4.66 13.61 10.11
C ILE A 98 -3.99 12.87 11.28
N ASP A 99 -3.01 13.49 11.92
CA ASP A 99 -2.27 12.90 13.04
C ASP A 99 -2.84 13.27 14.41
N ASP A 100 -3.42 14.47 14.52
CA ASP A 100 -3.95 15.00 15.78
C ASP A 100 -5.48 14.93 15.85
N HIS A 101 -6.15 14.58 14.75
CA HIS A 101 -7.61 14.57 14.65
C HIS A 101 -8.11 13.29 13.96
N PRO A 102 -9.28 12.75 14.37
CA PRO A 102 -9.91 11.65 13.66
C PRO A 102 -10.31 12.08 12.24
N LEU A 103 -10.43 11.11 11.35
CA LEU A 103 -10.94 11.33 10.00
C LEU A 103 -12.41 11.77 10.06
N ALA A 104 -12.68 12.93 9.48
CA ALA A 104 -14.00 13.38 9.08
C ALA A 104 -14.20 13.19 7.56
N ILE A 105 -15.40 13.47 7.06
CA ILE A 105 -15.65 13.51 5.61
C ILE A 105 -15.14 14.83 5.08
N ASP A 106 -13.83 14.88 4.90
CA ASP A 106 -13.09 16.06 4.53
C ASP A 106 -12.10 15.74 3.42
N HIS A 107 -12.19 16.49 2.31
CA HIS A 107 -11.34 16.25 1.14
C HIS A 107 -9.87 16.49 1.45
N HIS A 108 -9.57 17.46 2.33
CA HIS A 108 -8.20 17.78 2.72
C HIS A 108 -7.56 16.63 3.53
N GLN A 109 -8.23 16.10 4.54
CA GLN A 109 -7.74 14.92 5.28
C GLN A 109 -7.56 13.69 4.37
N VAL A 110 -8.50 13.42 3.46
CA VAL A 110 -8.37 12.32 2.49
C VAL A 110 -7.17 12.54 1.56
N ALA A 111 -6.96 13.77 1.07
CA ALA A 111 -5.80 14.13 0.27
C ALA A 111 -4.49 13.88 1.02
N LEU A 112 -4.42 14.23 2.32
CA LEU A 112 -3.25 14.03 3.16
C LEU A 112 -2.94 12.53 3.38
N TYR A 113 -3.94 11.72 3.69
CA TYR A 113 -3.77 10.26 3.82
C TYR A 113 -3.32 9.62 2.50
N ALA A 114 -3.92 10.03 1.39
CA ALA A 114 -3.55 9.55 0.07
C ALA A 114 -2.11 9.96 -0.28
N TYR A 115 -1.75 11.21 -0.02
CA TYR A 115 -0.43 11.75 -0.26
C TYR A 115 0.66 11.05 0.55
N ARG A 116 0.41 10.78 1.84
CA ARG A 116 1.31 9.99 2.70
C ARG A 116 1.53 8.59 2.12
N SER A 117 0.48 7.95 1.63
CA SER A 117 0.54 6.63 0.99
C SER A 117 1.38 6.68 -0.29
N ILE A 118 1.15 7.70 -1.14
CA ILE A 118 1.91 7.94 -2.38
C ILE A 118 3.39 8.19 -2.07
N CYS A 119 3.73 9.02 -1.09
CA CYS A 119 5.12 9.32 -0.74
C CYS A 119 5.86 8.06 -0.26
N ARG A 120 5.22 7.24 0.56
CA ARG A 120 5.81 5.97 1.00
C ARG A 120 6.06 5.02 -0.16
N GLU A 121 5.08 4.85 -1.05
CA GLU A 121 5.24 3.97 -2.21
C GLU A 121 6.25 4.52 -3.21
N TYR A 122 6.30 5.85 -3.40
CA TYR A 122 7.31 6.51 -4.21
C TYR A 122 8.72 6.20 -3.70
N PHE A 123 8.93 6.36 -2.38
CA PHE A 123 10.20 6.05 -1.73
C PHE A 123 10.62 4.58 -1.95
N VAL A 124 9.68 3.64 -1.76
CA VAL A 124 9.93 2.21 -1.93
C VAL A 124 10.25 1.88 -3.40
N LYS A 125 9.44 2.37 -4.34
CA LYS A 125 9.62 2.09 -5.77
C LYS A 125 10.88 2.72 -6.35
N GLU A 126 11.23 3.93 -5.94
CA GLU A 126 12.48 4.60 -6.34
C GLU A 126 13.70 3.80 -5.89
N ASN A 127 13.72 3.39 -4.61
CA ASN A 127 14.82 2.56 -4.09
C ASN A 127 14.92 1.22 -4.83
N ALA A 128 13.78 0.58 -5.11
CA ALA A 128 13.72 -0.66 -5.88
C ALA A 128 14.29 -0.47 -7.29
N SER A 129 13.90 0.61 -7.98
CA SER A 129 14.41 0.96 -9.31
C SER A 129 15.93 1.17 -9.30
N ILE A 130 16.44 1.99 -8.36
CA ILE A 130 17.88 2.27 -8.24
C ILE A 130 18.68 0.99 -8.02
N SER A 131 18.28 0.13 -7.08
CA SER A 131 19.08 -1.07 -6.82
C SER A 131 18.99 -2.11 -7.92
N LEU A 132 17.85 -2.25 -8.61
CA LEU A 132 17.78 -3.14 -9.77
C LEU A 132 18.73 -2.66 -10.87
N THR A 133 18.81 -1.35 -11.11
CA THR A 133 19.77 -0.76 -12.05
C THR A 133 21.22 -0.96 -11.59
N GLU A 134 21.54 -0.72 -10.32
CA GLU A 134 22.88 -0.97 -9.76
C GLU A 134 23.30 -2.44 -9.93
N MET A 135 22.35 -3.38 -9.79
CA MET A 135 22.61 -4.80 -9.92
C MET A 135 22.90 -5.26 -11.33
N LEU A 136 22.34 -4.62 -12.36
CA LEU A 136 22.66 -4.94 -13.76
C LEU A 136 24.16 -4.80 -14.05
N GLY A 137 24.86 -3.93 -13.33
CA GLY A 137 26.31 -3.75 -13.43
C GLY A 137 27.14 -4.79 -12.67
N HIS A 138 26.53 -5.77 -12.00
CA HIS A 138 27.27 -6.72 -11.16
C HIS A 138 28.04 -7.75 -12.03
N PRO A 139 29.37 -7.90 -11.87
CA PRO A 139 30.20 -8.70 -12.78
C PRO A 139 29.95 -10.22 -12.70
N GLY A 140 29.24 -10.68 -11.68
CA GLY A 140 28.95 -12.11 -11.44
C GLY A 140 27.58 -12.60 -11.94
N LEU A 141 26.87 -11.85 -12.78
CA LEU A 141 25.57 -12.27 -13.32
C LEU A 141 25.72 -13.32 -14.42
N THR A 142 24.89 -14.36 -14.39
CA THR A 142 24.69 -15.23 -15.55
C THR A 142 23.87 -14.51 -16.62
N SER A 143 23.90 -15.00 -17.86
CA SER A 143 23.08 -14.44 -18.96
C SER A 143 21.59 -14.45 -18.63
N GLU A 144 21.10 -15.52 -18.01
CA GLU A 144 19.70 -15.65 -17.56
C GLU A 144 19.35 -14.63 -16.48
N GLN A 145 20.21 -14.48 -15.46
CA GLN A 145 20.01 -13.48 -14.40
C GLN A 145 20.03 -12.05 -14.96
N SER A 146 20.91 -11.78 -15.92
CA SER A 146 21.00 -10.48 -16.60
C SER A 146 19.74 -10.17 -17.41
N GLN A 147 19.22 -11.14 -18.17
CA GLN A 147 17.97 -10.99 -18.92
C GLN A 147 16.78 -10.74 -17.99
N TRP A 148 16.64 -11.56 -16.94
CA TRP A 148 15.57 -11.40 -15.95
C TRP A 148 15.64 -10.04 -15.25
N LEU A 149 16.82 -9.63 -14.80
CA LEU A 149 17.02 -8.33 -14.16
C LEU A 149 16.72 -7.17 -15.10
N THR A 150 17.03 -7.31 -16.38
CA THR A 150 16.74 -6.26 -17.37
C THR A 150 15.24 -6.05 -17.50
N GLY A 151 14.47 -7.14 -17.60
CA GLY A 151 13.01 -7.09 -17.60
C GLY A 151 12.43 -6.51 -16.30
N ALA A 152 12.93 -6.97 -15.15
CA ALA A 152 12.49 -6.48 -13.84
C ALA A 152 12.81 -4.99 -13.64
N ALA A 153 14.02 -4.54 -13.99
CA ALA A 153 14.43 -3.14 -13.90
C ALA A 153 13.58 -2.25 -14.85
N TYR A 154 13.31 -2.72 -16.06
CA TYR A 154 12.46 -2.01 -17.01
C TYR A 154 11.03 -1.86 -16.50
N GLY A 155 10.40 -2.95 -16.05
CA GLY A 155 9.06 -2.93 -15.47
C GLY A 155 8.96 -2.03 -14.23
N GLN A 156 9.95 -2.11 -13.34
CA GLN A 156 10.03 -1.26 -12.15
C GLN A 156 10.18 0.22 -12.52
N SER A 157 11.00 0.54 -13.52
CA SER A 157 11.17 1.90 -14.01
C SER A 157 9.88 2.47 -14.60
N LEU A 158 9.13 1.67 -15.37
CA LEU A 158 7.82 2.08 -15.91
C LEU A 158 6.83 2.37 -14.79
N GLY A 159 6.71 1.45 -13.82
CA GLY A 159 5.84 1.63 -12.66
C GLY A 159 6.19 2.87 -11.85
N PHE A 160 7.48 3.16 -11.69
CA PHE A 160 7.95 4.35 -10.97
C PHE A 160 7.64 5.66 -11.71
N GLU A 161 7.89 5.74 -13.02
CA GLU A 161 7.56 6.94 -13.81
C GLU A 161 6.05 7.22 -13.82
N ARG A 162 5.23 6.17 -13.91
CA ARG A 162 3.77 6.30 -13.81
C ARG A 162 3.33 6.80 -12.43
N LEU A 163 3.92 6.30 -11.34
CA LEU A 163 3.64 6.78 -9.99
C LEU A 163 4.09 8.23 -9.79
N LYS A 164 5.22 8.63 -10.40
CA LYS A 164 5.73 10.00 -10.34
C LYS A 164 4.74 11.01 -10.91
N ARG A 165 4.07 10.70 -12.02
CA ARG A 165 2.98 11.53 -12.56
C ARG A 165 1.89 11.76 -11.53
N HIS A 166 1.40 10.71 -10.88
CA HIS A 166 0.35 10.83 -9.86
C HIS A 166 0.83 11.61 -8.64
N LYS A 167 2.09 11.40 -8.22
CA LYS A 167 2.67 12.23 -7.15
C LYS A 167 2.63 13.71 -7.50
N LEU A 168 2.96 14.10 -8.73
CA LEU A 168 2.90 15.50 -9.16
C LEU A 168 1.47 16.09 -9.13
N ILE A 169 0.45 15.27 -9.42
CA ILE A 169 -0.95 15.69 -9.30
C ILE A 169 -1.29 16.01 -7.85
N TYR A 170 -0.98 15.11 -6.91
CA TYR A 170 -1.24 15.33 -5.49
C TYR A 170 -0.36 16.44 -4.87
N ASP A 171 0.89 16.58 -5.33
CA ASP A 171 1.75 17.71 -4.98
C ASP A 171 1.07 19.03 -5.37
N GLY A 172 0.50 19.11 -6.58
CA GLY A 172 -0.25 20.26 -7.07
C GLY A 172 -1.50 20.56 -6.25
N CYS A 173 -2.34 19.54 -5.97
CA CYS A 173 -3.53 19.69 -5.13
C CYS A 173 -3.20 20.25 -3.75
N LEU A 174 -2.18 19.71 -3.09
CA LEU A 174 -1.77 20.16 -1.75
C LEU A 174 -1.14 21.55 -1.76
N ALA A 175 -0.29 21.85 -2.75
CA ALA A 175 0.33 23.16 -2.88
C ALA A 175 -0.70 24.27 -3.17
N ALA A 176 -1.74 23.97 -3.95
CA ALA A 176 -2.82 24.89 -4.28
C ALA A 176 -3.93 24.93 -3.22
N ASN A 177 -3.95 23.98 -2.28
CA ASN A 177 -5.07 23.71 -1.37
C ASN A 177 -6.40 23.53 -2.14
N ASP A 178 -6.34 22.82 -3.27
CA ASP A 178 -7.47 22.52 -4.15
C ASP A 178 -7.64 21.00 -4.27
N PHE A 179 -8.78 20.52 -3.77
CA PHE A 179 -9.15 19.11 -3.73
C PHE A 179 -10.43 18.81 -4.50
N THR A 180 -10.87 19.73 -5.36
CA THR A 180 -12.11 19.60 -6.14
C THR A 180 -12.12 18.35 -7.05
N GLY A 181 -10.96 17.98 -7.59
CA GLY A 181 -10.80 16.77 -8.39
C GLY A 181 -10.66 15.46 -7.59
N LEU A 182 -10.63 15.50 -6.25
CA LEU A 182 -10.47 14.31 -5.42
C LEU A 182 -11.82 13.64 -5.15
N LYS A 183 -11.92 12.35 -5.48
CA LYS A 183 -13.10 11.52 -5.26
C LYS A 183 -12.78 10.41 -4.28
N PHE A 184 -13.73 10.04 -3.43
CA PHE A 184 -13.52 8.95 -2.50
C PHE A 184 -14.82 8.29 -2.01
N ILE A 185 -14.67 7.07 -1.51
CA ILE A 185 -15.71 6.29 -0.85
C ILE A 185 -15.22 5.89 0.53
N VAL A 186 -16.10 6.06 1.51
CA VAL A 186 -15.83 5.77 2.92
C VAL A 186 -16.68 4.59 3.36
N PHE A 187 -16.04 3.52 3.81
CA PHE A 187 -16.67 2.37 4.47
C PHE A 187 -16.42 2.51 5.98
N GLY A 188 -17.41 3.02 6.71
CA GLY A 188 -17.29 3.30 8.14
C GLY A 188 -17.62 2.09 9.01
N SER A 189 -16.90 1.91 10.10
CA SER A 189 -17.09 0.81 11.06
C SER A 189 -16.88 1.27 12.51
N THR A 190 -17.78 0.86 13.38
CA THR A 190 -17.72 0.97 14.84
C THR A 190 -17.18 -0.30 15.49
N SER A 191 -17.10 -1.39 14.72
CA SER A 191 -16.53 -2.66 15.18
C SER A 191 -15.01 -2.58 15.36
N ARG A 192 -14.43 -3.55 16.09
CA ARG A 192 -13.00 -3.55 16.39
C ARG A 192 -12.17 -3.81 15.13
N CYS A 193 -11.33 -2.85 14.75
CA CYS A 193 -10.41 -2.98 13.62
C CYS A 193 -9.37 -4.10 13.84
N SER A 194 -9.08 -4.88 12.79
CA SER A 194 -8.06 -5.94 12.82
C SER A 194 -6.95 -5.74 11.79
N LEU A 195 -7.12 -4.81 10.84
CA LEU A 195 -6.18 -4.50 9.77
C LEU A 195 -6.08 -2.98 9.60
N GLN A 196 -4.86 -2.47 9.59
CA GLN A 196 -4.57 -1.11 9.15
C GLN A 196 -3.76 -1.17 7.85
N ALA A 197 -4.12 -0.38 6.85
CA ALA A 197 -3.47 -0.38 5.55
C ALA A 197 -3.28 1.05 5.02
N SER A 198 -2.26 1.24 4.19
CA SER A 198 -1.99 2.47 3.45
C SER A 198 -1.27 2.08 2.16
N GLY A 199 -2.03 1.95 1.07
CA GLY A 199 -1.56 1.39 -0.18
C GLY A 199 -2.10 2.12 -1.40
N LEU A 200 -1.60 1.74 -2.56
CA LEU A 200 -2.07 2.21 -3.85
C LEU A 200 -1.88 1.12 -4.90
N ILE A 201 -2.70 1.16 -5.95
CA ILE A 201 -2.59 0.28 -7.10
C ILE A 201 -2.90 1.03 -8.39
N PHE A 202 -2.41 0.50 -9.50
CA PHE A 202 -3.02 0.72 -10.81
C PHE A 202 -4.04 -0.41 -11.01
N PRO A 203 -5.36 -0.19 -10.88
CA PRO A 203 -6.36 -1.26 -10.98
C PRO A 203 -6.24 -2.03 -12.30
N ASP A 204 -5.79 -3.27 -12.23
CA ASP A 204 -5.58 -4.16 -13.36
C ASP A 204 -6.81 -5.02 -13.64
N PHE A 205 -7.41 -5.58 -12.59
CA PHE A 205 -8.63 -6.37 -12.63
C PHE A 205 -9.63 -5.89 -11.57
N ASP A 206 -10.90 -6.24 -11.78
CA ASP A 206 -12.02 -5.89 -10.90
C ASP A 206 -12.51 -7.10 -10.07
N PHE A 207 -13.50 -6.89 -9.19
CA PHE A 207 -14.04 -7.95 -8.32
C PHE A 207 -14.88 -9.02 -9.04
N GLN A 208 -14.96 -8.99 -10.37
CA GLN A 208 -15.56 -10.00 -11.23
C GLN A 208 -14.53 -10.62 -12.20
N GLY A 209 -13.25 -10.30 -12.00
CA GLY A 209 -12.14 -10.78 -12.83
C GLY A 209 -12.06 -10.15 -14.23
N ARG A 210 -12.72 -9.00 -14.44
CA ARG A 210 -12.67 -8.27 -15.70
C ARG A 210 -11.46 -7.35 -15.69
N GLN A 211 -10.71 -7.32 -16.79
CA GLN A 211 -9.58 -6.42 -16.92
C GLN A 211 -10.05 -4.96 -16.98
N LEU A 212 -9.46 -4.12 -16.14
CA LEU A 212 -9.69 -2.68 -16.09
C LEU A 212 -8.63 -1.92 -16.88
N GLN A 213 -7.36 -2.31 -16.73
CA GLN A 213 -6.22 -1.67 -17.38
C GLN A 213 -5.21 -2.70 -17.88
N ASP A 214 -4.52 -2.36 -18.97
CA ASP A 214 -3.32 -3.07 -19.41
C ASP A 214 -2.08 -2.39 -18.83
N LEU A 215 -1.38 -3.07 -17.93
CA LEU A 215 -0.16 -2.56 -17.29
C LEU A 215 1.09 -2.69 -18.19
N GLY A 216 0.94 -3.22 -19.40
CA GLY A 216 2.00 -3.40 -20.40
C GLY A 216 2.72 -2.09 -20.76
N PRO A 217 3.88 -2.18 -21.42
CA PRO A 217 4.79 -1.05 -21.64
C PRO A 217 4.20 0.06 -22.52
N GLU A 218 3.27 -0.28 -23.41
CA GLU A 218 2.64 0.67 -24.33
C GLU A 218 1.66 1.62 -23.64
N THR A 219 1.10 1.23 -22.49
CA THR A 219 0.14 2.05 -21.75
C THR A 219 0.87 3.14 -20.97
N ARG A 220 0.70 4.40 -21.35
CA ARG A 220 1.35 5.53 -20.65
C ARG A 220 0.52 6.05 -19.49
N ASP A 221 -0.78 6.11 -19.67
CA ASP A 221 -1.72 6.77 -18.78
C ASP A 221 -2.49 5.70 -18.01
N LEU A 222 -1.97 5.35 -16.83
CA LEU A 222 -2.66 4.47 -15.90
C LEU A 222 -3.37 5.26 -14.82
N ASP A 223 -4.59 4.85 -14.52
CA ASP A 223 -5.40 5.32 -13.41
C ASP A 223 -4.85 4.76 -12.10
N LEU A 224 -4.72 5.62 -11.09
CA LEU A 224 -4.26 5.26 -9.75
C LEU A 224 -5.41 5.28 -8.75
N LEU A 225 -5.56 4.17 -8.03
CA LEU A 225 -6.42 4.08 -6.85
C LEU A 225 -5.54 4.05 -5.60
N VAL A 226 -5.85 4.92 -4.64
CA VAL A 226 -5.21 4.94 -3.32
C VAL A 226 -6.22 4.43 -2.30
N PHE A 227 -5.75 3.66 -1.32
CA PHE A 227 -6.61 3.17 -0.26
C PHE A 227 -5.90 3.17 1.08
N PHE A 228 -6.66 3.41 2.13
CA PHE A 228 -6.13 3.44 3.48
C PHE A 228 -7.23 3.20 4.51
N THR A 229 -6.83 2.84 5.71
CA THR A 229 -7.70 2.83 6.88
C THR A 229 -7.37 4.02 7.78
N ALA A 230 -8.37 4.60 8.45
CA ALA A 230 -8.14 5.71 9.37
C ALA A 230 -9.07 5.64 10.59
N PRO A 231 -8.63 6.10 11.78
CA PRO A 231 -9.52 6.30 12.92
C PRO A 231 -10.57 7.37 12.59
N THR A 232 -11.80 7.16 13.05
CA THR A 232 -12.90 8.15 13.01
C THR A 232 -13.33 8.46 14.44
N GLU A 233 -14.21 9.44 14.63
CA GLU A 233 -14.73 9.79 15.96
C GLU A 233 -15.38 8.59 16.68
N TYR A 234 -16.04 7.71 15.92
CA TYR A 234 -16.83 6.59 16.47
C TYR A 234 -16.23 5.20 16.18
N GLY A 235 -15.02 5.13 15.62
CA GLY A 235 -14.39 3.87 15.27
C GLY A 235 -13.28 4.06 14.24
N TRP A 236 -13.48 3.49 13.06
CA TRP A 236 -12.54 3.57 11.95
C TRP A 236 -13.25 3.51 10.60
N ALA A 237 -12.52 3.79 9.53
CA ALA A 237 -13.02 3.65 8.18
C ALA A 237 -11.97 3.02 7.26
N PHE A 238 -12.45 2.36 6.21
CA PHE A 238 -11.68 2.00 5.02
C PHE A 238 -12.04 2.96 3.90
N ILE A 239 -11.04 3.57 3.25
CA ILE A 239 -11.23 4.61 2.25
C ILE A 239 -10.63 4.15 0.93
N LEU A 240 -11.39 4.31 -0.14
CA LEU A 240 -10.93 4.20 -1.53
C LEU A 240 -10.96 5.61 -2.13
N ALA A 241 -9.83 6.13 -2.61
CA ALA A 241 -9.70 7.50 -3.10
C ALA A 241 -8.90 7.57 -4.40
N TRP A 242 -9.29 8.48 -5.29
CA TRP A 242 -8.58 8.75 -6.55
C TRP A 242 -8.81 10.21 -6.98
N HIS A 243 -7.91 10.72 -7.81
CA HIS A 243 -8.10 12.00 -8.48
C HIS A 243 -8.92 11.78 -9.77
N GLU A 244 -9.67 12.77 -10.25
CA GLU A 244 -10.50 12.68 -11.46
C GLU A 244 -9.71 12.30 -12.73
N SER A 245 -8.40 12.55 -12.74
CA SER A 245 -7.48 12.05 -13.78
C SER A 245 -7.36 10.52 -13.82
N SER A 246 -7.99 9.82 -12.88
CA SER A 246 -7.99 8.36 -12.72
C SER A 246 -9.40 7.77 -12.66
N ASP A 247 -10.41 8.53 -13.13
CA ASP A 247 -11.81 8.21 -12.88
C ASP A 247 -12.27 6.92 -13.56
N LEU A 248 -11.86 6.66 -14.81
CA LEU A 248 -12.42 5.58 -15.62
C LEU A 248 -12.28 4.20 -14.95
N SER A 249 -11.07 3.82 -14.58
CA SER A 249 -10.78 2.50 -14.00
C SER A 249 -11.20 2.43 -12.54
N CYS A 250 -11.03 3.52 -11.78
CA CYS A 250 -11.45 3.56 -10.38
C CYS A 250 -12.97 3.43 -10.24
N GLN A 251 -13.76 4.12 -11.07
CA GLN A 251 -15.22 3.98 -11.09
C GLN A 251 -15.64 2.55 -11.42
N ARG A 252 -15.01 1.92 -12.41
CA ARG A 252 -15.29 0.52 -12.77
C ARG A 252 -14.93 -0.44 -11.63
N PHE A 253 -13.80 -0.22 -10.96
CA PHE A 253 -13.38 -0.98 -9.78
C PHE A 253 -14.42 -0.91 -8.67
N ILE A 254 -14.84 0.30 -8.28
CA ILE A 254 -15.90 0.52 -7.28
C ILE A 254 -17.22 -0.13 -7.69
N ASN A 255 -17.65 0.05 -8.94
CA ASN A 255 -18.90 -0.50 -9.42
C ASN A 255 -18.89 -2.03 -9.39
N SER A 256 -17.73 -2.65 -9.64
CA SER A 256 -17.56 -4.10 -9.51
C SER A 256 -17.64 -4.57 -8.05
N LEU A 257 -17.04 -3.85 -7.11
CA LEU A 257 -17.13 -4.12 -5.66
C LEU A 257 -18.60 -4.08 -5.21
N ALA A 258 -19.30 -3.01 -5.55
CA ALA A 258 -20.71 -2.84 -5.20
C ALA A 258 -21.61 -3.90 -5.86
N LYS A 259 -21.31 -4.30 -7.10
CA LYS A 259 -22.04 -5.38 -7.78
C LYS A 259 -21.82 -6.73 -7.09
N SER A 260 -20.58 -7.13 -6.87
CA SER A 260 -20.26 -8.40 -6.21
C SER A 260 -20.83 -8.46 -4.78
N GLY A 261 -20.89 -7.33 -4.07
CA GLY A 261 -21.58 -7.24 -2.79
C GLY A 261 -23.10 -7.49 -2.90
N ARG A 262 -23.77 -6.91 -3.89
CA ARG A 262 -25.20 -7.18 -4.16
C ARG A 262 -25.46 -8.62 -4.60
N ASP A 263 -24.49 -9.25 -5.25
CA ASP A 263 -24.56 -10.64 -5.72
C ASP A 263 -24.21 -11.65 -4.60
N GLY A 264 -24.15 -11.21 -3.33
CA GLY A 264 -24.00 -12.06 -2.14
C GLY A 264 -22.61 -12.07 -1.51
N GLY A 265 -21.64 -11.34 -2.08
CA GLY A 265 -20.31 -11.18 -1.49
C GLY A 265 -20.32 -10.31 -0.23
N LYS A 266 -19.51 -10.68 0.77
CA LYS A 266 -19.29 -9.85 1.96
C LYS A 266 -18.21 -8.80 1.67
N ILE A 267 -18.59 -7.51 1.67
CA ILE A 267 -17.69 -6.39 1.32
C ILE A 267 -16.45 -6.36 2.21
N GLU A 268 -16.58 -6.74 3.49
CA GLU A 268 -15.47 -6.81 4.44
C GLU A 268 -14.41 -7.83 4.03
N ASP A 269 -14.83 -9.02 3.58
CA ASP A 269 -13.91 -10.06 3.10
C ASP A 269 -13.25 -9.64 1.78
N MET A 270 -14.01 -8.96 0.91
CA MET A 270 -13.50 -8.44 -0.36
C MET A 270 -12.45 -7.36 -0.16
N LEU A 271 -12.67 -6.40 0.76
CA LEU A 271 -11.70 -5.36 1.07
C LEU A 271 -10.51 -5.88 1.89
N LEU A 272 -10.72 -6.90 2.73
CA LEU A 272 -9.61 -7.64 3.36
C LEU A 272 -8.74 -8.29 2.28
N ARG A 273 -9.33 -9.12 1.41
CA ARG A 273 -8.64 -9.79 0.30
C ARG A 273 -7.86 -8.79 -0.57
N PHE A 274 -8.51 -7.70 -0.97
CA PHE A 274 -7.88 -6.62 -1.71
C PHE A 274 -6.67 -6.06 -0.97
N SER A 275 -6.80 -5.77 0.33
CA SER A 275 -5.69 -5.24 1.13
C SER A 275 -4.55 -6.24 1.29
N LEU A 276 -4.85 -7.53 1.43
CA LEU A 276 -3.82 -8.57 1.52
C LEU A 276 -3.09 -8.72 0.19
N ALA A 277 -3.81 -8.77 -0.94
CA ALA A 277 -3.25 -8.94 -2.27
C ALA A 277 -2.40 -7.77 -2.74
N CYS A 278 -2.83 -6.55 -2.42
CA CYS A 278 -2.34 -5.33 -3.08
C CYS A 278 -1.55 -4.39 -2.16
N CYS A 279 -1.42 -4.70 -0.87
CA CYS A 279 -0.76 -3.82 0.08
C CYS A 279 0.33 -4.55 0.85
N GLU A 280 1.60 -4.23 0.60
CA GLU A 280 2.66 -4.62 1.54
C GLU A 280 2.61 -3.78 2.82
N ASN A 281 2.12 -2.55 2.72
CA ASN A 281 2.04 -1.60 3.83
C ASN A 281 0.77 -1.77 4.66
N HIS A 282 0.63 -2.94 5.25
CA HIS A 282 -0.41 -3.23 6.22
C HIS A 282 0.18 -3.59 7.59
N ALA A 283 -0.65 -3.47 8.63
CA ALA A 283 -0.39 -3.94 9.97
C ALA A 283 -1.63 -4.67 10.50
N ILE A 284 -1.40 -5.77 11.21
CA ILE A 284 -2.43 -6.72 11.62
C ILE A 284 -2.47 -6.82 13.15
N ARG A 285 -3.68 -6.86 13.71
CA ARG A 285 -3.90 -7.11 15.14
C ARG A 285 -3.47 -8.54 15.50
N ILE A 286 -2.63 -8.68 16.52
CA ILE A 286 -2.00 -9.96 16.88
C ILE A 286 -3.06 -11.00 17.27
N SER A 287 -3.97 -10.65 18.19
CA SER A 287 -5.02 -11.56 18.65
C SER A 287 -5.95 -12.05 17.54
N TRP A 288 -6.27 -11.21 16.56
CA TRP A 288 -7.06 -11.62 15.41
C TRP A 288 -6.30 -12.66 14.59
N TRP A 289 -5.07 -12.34 14.18
CA TRP A 289 -4.25 -13.26 13.40
C TRP A 289 -4.05 -14.59 14.13
N ASP A 290 -3.68 -14.55 15.41
CA ASP A 290 -3.39 -15.76 16.19
C ASP A 290 -4.62 -16.66 16.33
N SER A 291 -5.82 -16.07 16.40
CA SER A 291 -7.09 -16.80 16.46
C SER A 291 -7.50 -17.49 15.16
N LEU A 292 -6.92 -17.10 14.01
CA LEU A 292 -7.24 -17.73 12.73
C LEU A 292 -6.77 -19.19 12.70
N LEU A 293 -7.61 -20.06 12.14
CA LEU A 293 -7.25 -21.44 11.81
C LEU A 293 -6.08 -21.47 10.83
N THR A 294 -5.26 -22.52 10.88
CA THR A 294 -4.11 -22.69 9.98
C THR A 294 -4.48 -22.56 8.50
N VAL A 295 -5.63 -23.10 8.09
CA VAL A 295 -6.12 -22.99 6.70
C VAL A 295 -6.38 -21.53 6.32
N ALA A 296 -7.01 -20.75 7.21
CA ALA A 296 -7.28 -19.33 6.98
C ALA A 296 -5.99 -18.49 6.96
N LYS A 297 -5.03 -18.79 7.86
CA LYS A 297 -3.69 -18.16 7.85
C LYS A 297 -2.97 -18.40 6.53
N ASN A 298 -2.96 -19.65 6.06
CA ASN A 298 -2.32 -20.01 4.80
C ASN A 298 -2.97 -19.29 3.61
N GLN A 299 -4.30 -19.26 3.57
CA GLN A 299 -5.01 -18.51 2.54
C GLN A 299 -4.64 -17.02 2.56
N ALA A 300 -4.62 -16.39 3.74
CA ALA A 300 -4.21 -14.99 3.87
C ALA A 300 -2.75 -14.76 3.43
N ILE A 301 -1.83 -15.66 3.76
CA ILE A 301 -0.42 -15.60 3.34
C ILE A 301 -0.30 -15.75 1.83
N ASP A 302 -1.03 -16.69 1.22
CA ASP A 302 -1.01 -16.88 -0.23
C ASP A 302 -1.53 -15.61 -0.93
N PHE A 303 -2.55 -14.95 -0.38
CA PHE A 303 -3.01 -13.63 -0.86
C PHE A 303 -1.94 -12.55 -0.73
N MET A 304 -1.26 -12.47 0.41
CA MET A 304 -0.13 -11.55 0.62
C MET A 304 1.04 -11.79 -0.35
N ALA A 305 1.12 -12.97 -0.96
CA ALA A 305 2.16 -13.35 -1.91
C ALA A 305 1.71 -13.25 -3.39
N VAL A 306 0.44 -12.94 -3.69
CA VAL A 306 -0.11 -12.93 -5.07
C VAL A 306 0.73 -12.07 -6.02
N MET A 307 1.19 -10.92 -5.54
CA MET A 307 1.96 -9.95 -6.34
C MET A 307 3.47 -9.99 -6.04
N ALA A 308 3.93 -10.98 -5.25
CA ALA A 308 5.31 -11.04 -4.78
C ALA A 308 6.26 -11.76 -5.76
N ASP A 309 5.73 -12.64 -6.62
CA ASP A 309 6.52 -13.35 -7.62
C ASP A 309 6.40 -12.68 -9.00
N PRO A 310 7.44 -11.96 -9.47
CA PRO A 310 7.40 -11.27 -10.75
C PRO A 310 7.47 -12.21 -11.96
N THR A 311 7.68 -13.52 -11.76
CA THR A 311 7.71 -14.52 -12.84
C THR A 311 6.33 -15.10 -13.13
N LEU A 312 5.39 -14.93 -12.20
CA LEU A 312 4.01 -15.37 -12.34
C LEU A 312 3.15 -14.19 -12.80
N GLY A 313 2.35 -14.41 -13.84
CA GLY A 313 1.32 -13.45 -14.21
C GLY A 313 0.28 -13.32 -13.11
N VAL A 314 -0.24 -12.10 -12.92
CA VAL A 314 -1.36 -11.87 -12.01
C VAL A 314 -2.58 -12.61 -12.56
N ARG A 315 -3.22 -13.44 -11.73
CA ARG A 315 -4.45 -14.12 -12.14
C ARG A 315 -5.57 -13.10 -12.24
N ALA A 316 -6.32 -13.08 -13.34
CA ALA A 316 -7.42 -12.14 -13.53
C ALA A 316 -8.47 -12.19 -12.40
N ASP A 317 -8.66 -13.34 -11.77
CA ASP A 317 -9.67 -13.59 -10.75
C ASP A 317 -9.19 -13.41 -9.31
N TYR A 318 -8.01 -12.83 -9.07
CA TYR A 318 -7.43 -12.72 -7.72
C TYR A 318 -8.33 -11.91 -6.77
N LEU A 319 -9.14 -10.99 -7.27
CA LEU A 319 -10.12 -10.26 -6.45
C LEU A 319 -11.50 -10.91 -6.41
N ALA A 320 -11.77 -11.97 -7.18
CA ALA A 320 -13.10 -12.54 -7.32
C ALA A 320 -13.48 -13.47 -6.15
N THR A 321 -12.57 -14.32 -5.69
CA THR A 321 -12.80 -15.27 -4.58
C THR A 321 -11.62 -15.35 -3.62
N GLY A 322 -11.83 -15.87 -2.41
CA GLY A 322 -10.82 -16.10 -1.38
C GLY A 322 -11.02 -15.27 -0.12
N CYS A 323 -10.52 -15.75 1.02
CA CYS A 323 -10.66 -15.09 2.32
C CYS A 323 -12.12 -14.84 2.77
N GLU A 324 -13.10 -15.60 2.25
CA GLU A 324 -14.48 -15.54 2.73
C GLU A 324 -14.57 -15.96 4.21
N GLY A 325 -15.27 -15.14 5.01
CA GLY A 325 -15.45 -15.32 6.45
C GLY A 325 -14.24 -14.94 7.31
N LEU A 326 -13.16 -14.39 6.72
CA LEU A 326 -11.96 -14.03 7.49
C LEU A 326 -12.08 -12.66 8.18
N ALA A 327 -12.83 -11.72 7.61
CA ALA A 327 -13.00 -10.41 8.23
C ALA A 327 -13.92 -10.51 9.47
N ASP A 328 -13.36 -10.18 10.64
CA ASP A 328 -14.07 -10.17 11.94
C ASP A 328 -14.72 -8.81 12.27
N TRP A 329 -14.87 -7.95 11.27
CA TRP A 329 -15.53 -6.66 11.35
C TRP A 329 -16.75 -6.59 10.42
N SER A 330 -17.51 -5.50 10.58
CA SER A 330 -18.62 -5.10 9.72
C SER A 330 -18.54 -3.62 9.38
N PHE A 331 -18.95 -3.23 8.18
CA PHE A 331 -19.16 -1.83 7.83
C PHE A 331 -20.61 -1.43 8.15
N ASP A 332 -20.76 -0.38 8.96
CA ASP A 332 -22.06 0.11 9.41
C ASP A 332 -22.68 1.10 8.41
N ASN A 333 -21.83 1.75 7.63
CA ASN A 333 -22.26 2.70 6.61
C ASN A 333 -21.25 2.78 5.47
N VAL A 334 -21.76 3.10 4.28
CA VAL A 334 -20.97 3.45 3.10
C VAL A 334 -21.39 4.83 2.66
N ARG A 335 -20.43 5.73 2.49
CA ARG A 335 -20.67 7.09 1.98
C ARG A 335 -19.86 7.30 0.73
N ASP A 336 -20.56 7.74 -0.30
CA ASP A 336 -20.05 7.93 -1.64
C ASP A 336 -19.92 9.42 -1.91
N VAL A 337 -18.69 9.90 -2.11
CA VAL A 337 -18.33 11.32 -2.26
C VAL A 337 -17.71 11.55 -3.65
N ARG A 338 -18.24 10.86 -4.66
CA ARG A 338 -17.81 10.96 -6.07
C ARG A 338 -18.48 12.09 -6.84
#